data_AF-A0A0M9XV93-F1
#
_entry.id   AF-A0A0M9XV93-F1
#
_cell.length_a   1.000
_cell.length_b   1.000
_cell.length_c   1.000
_cell.angle_alpha   90.00
_cell.angle_beta   90.00
_cell.angle_gamma   90.00
#
_symmetry.space_group_name_H-M   'P 1'
#
loop_
_entity.id
_entity.type
_entity.pdbx_description
1 polymer ?
#
loop_
_entity_poly.entity_id
_entity_poly.type
_entity_poly.pdbx_seq_one_letter_code
_entity_poly.pdbx_strand_id
1 'polypeptide(L)'
;MPGVARPRRSVRSALGGRQGADLTQSALTDTLGGWAGHVLTAVVFLLAFSSMIGNYYYGESNIGFLTRRAWVLPVYRAVVPAVVFLGALGSVGVVWNLADVFMGVMALINLLAILPLSAIAFRLLDDYQAQRRAGRDPVFTGSRMPDLRGVECWPDERPAPVMERGGERVGAGAS
;
A
#
# COMPACT_ATOMS: atom_id res chain seq x y z
N MET A 1 23.69 -53.67 5.04
CA MET A 1 23.15 -52.29 5.13
C MET A 1 23.39 -51.57 3.80
N PRO A 2 22.46 -51.62 2.81
CA PRO A 2 22.64 -50.89 1.56
C PRO A 2 22.02 -49.49 1.66
N GLY A 3 22.79 -48.48 1.26
CA GLY A 3 22.42 -47.08 1.34
C GLY A 3 21.30 -46.71 0.37
N VAL A 4 20.27 -46.05 0.92
CA VAL A 4 19.18 -45.43 0.16
C VAL A 4 19.73 -44.21 -0.58
N ALA A 5 19.94 -44.34 -1.88
CA ALA A 5 20.24 -43.23 -2.77
C ALA A 5 19.04 -42.27 -2.83
N ARG A 6 19.22 -41.01 -2.42
CA ARG A 6 18.19 -39.97 -2.49
C ARG A 6 18.20 -39.27 -3.85
N PRO A 7 17.14 -39.32 -4.67
CA PRO A 7 17.04 -38.49 -5.86
C PRO A 7 16.57 -37.08 -5.45
N ARG A 8 17.51 -36.16 -5.18
CA ARG A 8 17.19 -34.76 -4.79
C ARG A 8 17.58 -33.70 -5.83
N ARG A 9 18.06 -34.08 -7.02
CA ARG A 9 18.53 -33.12 -8.03
C ARG A 9 17.55 -32.78 -9.16
N SER A 10 16.60 -33.64 -9.50
CA SER A 10 15.72 -33.43 -10.67
C SER A 10 14.55 -32.45 -10.44
N VAL A 11 14.16 -32.21 -9.18
CA VAL A 11 13.05 -31.29 -8.87
C VAL A 11 13.45 -29.82 -9.07
N ARG A 12 14.73 -29.47 -8.86
CA ARG A 12 15.20 -28.08 -8.98
C ARG A 12 15.24 -27.57 -10.43
N SER A 13 15.51 -28.43 -11.42
CA SER A 13 15.57 -28.00 -12.82
C SER A 13 14.20 -27.88 -13.48
N ALA A 14 13.21 -28.67 -13.05
CA ALA A 14 11.83 -28.57 -13.54
C ALA A 14 11.09 -27.33 -12.99
N LEU A 15 11.52 -26.82 -11.83
CA LEU A 15 10.98 -25.59 -11.24
C LEU A 15 11.70 -24.33 -11.72
N GLY A 16 12.95 -24.45 -12.21
CA GLY A 16 13.78 -23.31 -12.62
C GLY A 16 13.33 -22.58 -13.90
N GLY A 17 12.36 -23.15 -14.64
CA GLY A 17 11.81 -22.54 -15.86
C GLY A 17 10.34 -22.14 -15.79
N ARG A 18 9.62 -22.50 -14.72
CA ARG A 18 8.19 -22.17 -14.56
C ARG A 18 8.04 -20.92 -13.71
N GLN A 19 7.40 -19.90 -14.27
CA GLN A 19 7.11 -18.65 -13.57
C GLN A 19 6.13 -18.90 -12.42
N GLY A 20 6.18 -18.08 -11.36
CA GLY A 20 5.41 -18.30 -10.12
C GLY A 20 3.91 -18.56 -10.31
N ALA A 21 3.29 -17.87 -11.28
CA ALA A 21 1.87 -18.08 -11.59
C ALA A 21 1.58 -19.49 -12.16
N ASP A 22 2.46 -20.00 -13.05
CA ASP A 22 2.32 -21.35 -13.64
C ASP A 22 2.50 -22.45 -12.58
N LEU A 23 3.38 -22.22 -11.60
CA LEU A 23 3.56 -23.12 -10.46
C LEU A 23 2.33 -23.18 -9.57
N THR A 24 1.74 -22.03 -9.22
CA THR A 24 0.52 -21.98 -8.42
C THR A 24 -0.65 -22.60 -9.17
N GLN A 25 -0.77 -22.33 -10.47
CA GLN A 25 -1.82 -22.91 -11.31
C GLN A 25 -1.68 -24.44 -11.39
N SER A 26 -0.48 -24.96 -11.66
CA SER A 26 -0.23 -26.40 -11.73
C SER A 26 -0.54 -27.10 -10.40
N ALA A 27 -0.10 -26.53 -9.27
CA ALA A 27 -0.36 -27.09 -7.95
C ALA A 27 -1.86 -27.12 -7.60
N LEU A 28 -2.61 -26.09 -7.99
CA LEU A 28 -4.06 -26.04 -7.80
C LEU A 28 -4.79 -27.04 -8.69
N THR A 29 -4.38 -27.17 -9.96
CA THR A 29 -5.00 -28.17 -10.86
C THR A 29 -4.70 -29.60 -10.43
N ASP A 30 -3.52 -29.86 -9.88
CA ASP A 30 -3.12 -31.18 -9.38
C ASP A 30 -3.91 -31.58 -8.13
N THR A 31 -4.31 -30.61 -7.29
CA THR A 31 -5.00 -30.87 -6.02
C THR A 31 -6.53 -30.83 -6.13
N LEU A 32 -7.08 -29.91 -6.93
CA LEU A 32 -8.52 -29.64 -7.02
C LEU A 32 -9.15 -30.03 -8.36
N GLY A 33 -8.32 -30.33 -9.37
CA GLY A 33 -8.73 -30.65 -10.73
C GLY A 33 -8.69 -29.46 -11.68
N GLY A 34 -8.86 -29.72 -12.99
CA GLY A 34 -8.65 -28.73 -14.07
C GLY A 34 -9.55 -27.48 -14.00
N TRP A 35 -10.74 -27.57 -13.42
CA TRP A 35 -11.66 -26.43 -13.26
C TRP A 35 -11.07 -25.31 -12.38
N ALA A 36 -10.22 -25.67 -11.41
CA ALA A 36 -9.59 -24.72 -10.50
C ALA A 36 -8.65 -23.75 -11.23
N GLY A 37 -8.01 -24.17 -12.32
CA GLY A 37 -7.16 -23.32 -13.15
C GLY A 37 -7.94 -22.17 -13.82
N HIS A 38 -9.16 -22.45 -14.30
CA HIS A 38 -10.03 -21.43 -14.90
C HIS A 38 -10.50 -20.41 -13.87
N VAL A 39 -10.89 -20.88 -12.67
CA VAL A 39 -11.29 -20.00 -11.56
C VAL A 39 -10.13 -19.13 -11.11
N LEU A 40 -8.93 -19.70 -10.94
CA LEU A 40 -7.74 -18.93 -10.58
C LEU A 40 -7.42 -17.84 -11.60
N THR A 41 -7.52 -18.15 -12.90
CA THR A 41 -7.30 -17.17 -13.97
C THR A 41 -8.28 -16.00 -13.86
N ALA A 42 -9.56 -16.28 -13.61
CA ALA A 42 -10.56 -15.24 -13.42
C ALA A 42 -10.28 -14.37 -12.18
N VAL A 43 -9.88 -14.98 -11.07
CA VAL A 43 -9.52 -14.26 -9.84
C VAL A 43 -8.28 -13.38 -10.04
N VAL A 44 -7.21 -13.91 -10.64
CA VAL A 44 -5.99 -13.15 -10.91
C VAL A 44 -6.26 -12.01 -11.89
N PHE A 45 -7.10 -12.24 -12.91
CA PHE A 45 -7.52 -11.18 -13.83
C PHE A 45 -8.25 -10.05 -13.09
N LEU A 46 -9.25 -10.37 -12.26
CA LEU A 46 -9.99 -9.37 -11.49
C LEU A 46 -9.08 -8.61 -10.50
N LEU A 47 -8.16 -9.29 -9.84
CA LEU A 47 -7.20 -8.70 -8.92
C LEU A 47 -6.20 -7.78 -9.64
N ALA A 48 -5.68 -8.21 -10.78
CA ALA A 48 -4.78 -7.40 -11.60
C ALA A 48 -5.51 -6.18 -12.18
N PHE A 49 -6.74 -6.36 -12.64
CA PHE A 49 -7.56 -5.28 -13.20
C PHE A 49 -7.91 -4.21 -12.15
N SER A 50 -8.33 -4.60 -10.95
CA SER A 50 -8.60 -3.65 -9.86
C SER A 50 -7.33 -2.91 -9.44
N SER A 51 -6.19 -3.61 -9.36
CA SER A 51 -4.89 -3.01 -9.07
C SER A 51 -4.46 -2.02 -10.15
N MET A 52 -4.67 -2.32 -11.43
CA MET A 52 -4.39 -1.42 -12.55
C MET A 52 -5.21 -0.13 -12.44
N ILE A 53 -6.52 -0.23 -12.18
CA ILE A 53 -7.39 0.93 -11.99
C ILE A 53 -6.94 1.77 -10.79
N GLY A 54 -6.60 1.14 -9.66
CA GLY A 54 -6.10 1.83 -8.48
C GLY A 54 -4.83 2.63 -8.78
N ASN A 55 -3.85 2.01 -9.44
CA ASN A 55 -2.61 2.69 -9.83
C ASN A 55 -2.86 3.84 -10.83
N TYR A 56 -3.80 3.66 -11.76
CA TYR A 56 -4.20 4.71 -12.68
C TYR A 56 -4.74 5.94 -11.91
N TYR A 57 -5.66 5.74 -10.95
CA TYR A 57 -6.22 6.82 -10.14
C TYR A 57 -5.18 7.50 -9.25
N TYR A 58 -4.25 6.74 -8.66
CA TYR A 58 -3.14 7.32 -7.90
C TYR A 58 -2.29 8.26 -8.78
N GLY A 59 -1.96 7.85 -10.00
CA GLY A 59 -1.22 8.72 -10.92
C GLY A 59 -2.00 9.96 -11.36
N GLU A 60 -3.31 9.83 -11.63
CA GLU A 60 -4.17 10.97 -11.95
C GLU A 60 -4.24 11.99 -10.79
N SER A 61 -4.40 11.51 -9.55
CA SER A 61 -4.38 12.36 -8.36
C SER A 61 -3.02 13.03 -8.15
N ASN A 62 -1.92 12.28 -8.27
CA ASN A 62 -0.56 12.81 -8.14
C ASN A 62 -0.27 13.88 -9.20
N ILE A 63 -0.66 13.66 -10.46
CA ILE A 63 -0.51 14.66 -11.53
C ILE A 63 -1.30 15.94 -11.18
N GLY A 64 -2.54 15.79 -10.72
CA GLY A 64 -3.36 16.93 -10.29
C GLY A 64 -2.72 17.75 -9.15
N PHE A 65 -1.97 17.09 -8.27
CA PHE A 65 -1.20 17.75 -7.21
C PHE A 65 0.08 18.41 -7.72
N LEU A 66 0.86 17.73 -8.58
CA LEU A 66 2.16 18.22 -9.06
C LEU A 66 2.05 19.32 -10.13
N THR A 67 1.01 19.28 -10.98
CA THR A 67 0.91 20.22 -12.10
C THR A 67 -0.53 20.61 -12.40
N ARG A 68 -0.73 21.90 -12.71
CA ARG A 68 -2.02 22.45 -13.16
C ARG A 68 -2.14 22.50 -14.69
N ARG A 69 -1.18 21.90 -15.41
CA ARG A 69 -1.17 21.92 -16.88
C ARG A 69 -2.26 21.00 -17.43
N ALA A 70 -3.27 21.60 -18.04
CA ALA A 70 -4.45 20.89 -18.57
C ALA A 70 -4.14 19.80 -19.61
N TRP A 71 -3.01 19.87 -20.32
CA TRP A 71 -2.63 18.87 -21.34
C TRP A 71 -1.99 17.60 -20.74
N VAL A 72 -1.48 17.64 -19.50
CA VAL A 72 -0.75 16.50 -18.93
C VAL A 72 -1.69 15.35 -18.61
N LEU A 73 -2.90 15.65 -18.12
CA LEU A 73 -3.90 14.65 -17.78
C LEU A 73 -4.41 13.84 -19.00
N PRO A 74 -4.80 14.45 -20.14
CA PRO A 74 -5.20 13.68 -21.32
C PRO A 74 -4.04 12.87 -21.92
N VAL A 75 -2.80 13.37 -21.85
CA VAL A 75 -1.62 12.58 -22.26
C VAL A 75 -1.45 11.36 -21.36
N TYR A 76 -1.54 11.52 -20.03
CA TYR A 76 -1.48 10.41 -19.09
C TYR A 76 -2.58 9.35 -19.37
N ARG A 77 -3.81 9.80 -19.61
CA ARG A 77 -4.95 8.94 -19.99
C ARG A 77 -4.71 8.12 -21.25
N ALA A 78 -3.97 8.65 -22.22
CA ALA A 78 -3.60 7.93 -23.43
C ALA A 78 -2.40 6.98 -23.23
N VAL A 79 -1.41 7.42 -22.44
CA VAL A 79 -0.17 6.66 -22.21
C VAL A 79 -0.40 5.42 -21.36
N VAL A 80 -1.22 5.49 -20.31
CA VAL A 80 -1.41 4.34 -19.39
C VAL A 80 -1.93 3.10 -20.13
N PRO A 81 -3.03 3.15 -20.90
CA PRO A 81 -3.47 1.99 -21.68
C PRO A 81 -2.42 1.49 -22.69
N ALA A 82 -1.66 2.40 -23.32
CA ALA A 82 -0.61 2.03 -24.25
C ALA A 82 0.52 1.26 -23.56
N VAL A 83 0.97 1.71 -22.38
CA VAL A 83 1.99 1.01 -21.59
C VAL A 83 1.47 -0.35 -21.10
N VAL A 84 0.20 -0.45 -20.68
CA VAL A 84 -0.39 -1.74 -20.30
C VAL A 84 -0.45 -2.71 -21.47
N PHE A 85 -0.83 -2.23 -22.66
CA PHE A 85 -0.83 -3.04 -23.87
C PHE A 85 0.58 -3.52 -24.22
N LEU A 86 1.58 -2.63 -24.19
CA LEU A 86 2.99 -2.99 -24.40
C LEU A 86 3.49 -3.97 -23.32
N GLY A 87 3.07 -3.82 -22.07
CA GLY A 87 3.38 -4.73 -20.97
C GLY A 87 2.82 -6.13 -21.20
N ALA A 88 1.63 -6.26 -21.80
CA ALA A 88 1.04 -7.54 -22.16
C ALA A 88 1.79 -8.26 -23.30
N LEU A 89 2.50 -7.50 -24.16
CA LEU A 89 3.37 -8.05 -25.21
C LEU A 89 4.80 -8.32 -24.71
N GLY A 90 5.20 -7.71 -23.60
CA GLY A 90 6.52 -7.82 -23.03
C GLY A 90 6.78 -9.19 -22.38
N SER A 91 8.05 -9.60 -22.33
CA SER A 91 8.42 -10.77 -21.54
C SER A 91 8.30 -10.48 -20.05
N VAL A 92 7.86 -11.48 -19.28
CA VAL A 92 7.68 -11.37 -17.83
C VAL A 92 8.96 -10.90 -17.13
N GLY A 93 10.15 -11.34 -17.57
CA GLY A 93 11.43 -10.88 -17.02
C GLY A 93 11.68 -9.39 -17.23
N VAL A 94 11.34 -8.84 -18.40
CA VAL A 94 11.48 -7.40 -18.67
C VAL A 94 10.53 -6.59 -17.77
N VAL A 95 9.30 -7.06 -17.61
CA VAL A 95 8.30 -6.39 -16.75
C VAL A 95 8.76 -6.37 -15.29
N TRP A 96 9.29 -7.49 -14.77
CA TRP A 96 9.84 -7.54 -13.41
C TRP A 96 11.06 -6.64 -13.24
N ASN A 97 12.02 -6.69 -14.17
CA ASN A 97 13.20 -5.82 -14.09
C ASN A 97 12.83 -4.33 -14.10
N LEU A 98 11.85 -3.95 -14.93
CA LEU A 98 11.37 -2.57 -14.98
C LEU A 98 10.64 -2.19 -13.68
N ALA A 99 9.83 -3.10 -13.12
CA ALA A 99 9.17 -2.92 -11.84
C ALA A 99 10.18 -2.73 -10.70
N ASP A 100 11.24 -3.54 -10.64
CA ASP A 100 12.29 -3.44 -9.62
C ASP A 100 13.02 -2.10 -9.68
N VAL A 101 13.33 -1.61 -10.89
CA VAL A 101 13.95 -0.30 -11.08
C VAL A 101 13.03 0.82 -10.58
N PHE A 102 11.76 0.84 -10.99
CA PHE A 102 10.82 1.87 -10.56
C PHE A 102 10.52 1.80 -9.05
N MET A 103 10.43 0.59 -8.50
CA MET A 103 10.25 0.39 -7.06
C MET A 103 11.44 0.92 -6.26
N GLY A 104 12.67 0.67 -6.74
CA GLY A 104 13.88 1.22 -6.14
C GLY A 104 13.93 2.75 -6.18
N VAL A 105 13.58 3.36 -7.31
CA VAL A 105 13.51 4.82 -7.44
C VAL A 105 12.44 5.41 -6.52
N MET A 106 11.25 4.81 -6.47
CA MET A 106 10.16 5.25 -5.61
C MET A 106 10.54 5.14 -4.12
N ALA A 107 11.15 4.03 -3.72
CA ALA A 107 11.63 3.82 -2.36
C ALA A 107 12.69 4.88 -1.97
N LEU A 108 13.61 5.21 -2.88
CA LEU A 108 14.62 6.24 -2.65
C LEU A 108 13.98 7.62 -2.47
N ILE A 109 13.06 8.02 -3.33
CA ILE A 109 12.37 9.32 -3.23
C ILE A 109 11.60 9.41 -1.90
N ASN A 110 10.85 8.36 -1.54
CA ASN A 110 10.08 8.33 -0.30
C ASN A 110 11.00 8.38 0.93
N LEU A 111 12.12 7.66 0.91
CA LEU A 111 13.09 7.69 2.00
C LEU A 111 13.70 9.09 2.18
N LEU A 112 14.09 9.75 1.09
CA LEU A 112 14.62 11.12 1.11
C LEU A 112 13.58 12.13 1.62
N ALA A 113 12.29 11.91 1.35
CA ALA A 113 11.21 12.75 1.87
C ALA A 113 10.93 12.49 3.36
N ILE A 114 10.93 11.22 3.80
CA ILE A 114 10.61 10.84 5.18
C ILE A 114 11.73 11.26 6.15
N LEU A 115 12.99 11.26 5.75
CA LEU A 115 14.11 11.64 6.63
C LEU A 115 13.91 13.03 7.30
N PRO A 116 13.70 14.14 6.57
CA PRO A 116 13.41 15.43 7.19
C PRO A 116 12.03 15.48 7.86
N LEU A 117 11.02 14.77 7.30
CA LEU A 117 9.68 14.71 7.90
C LEU A 117 9.66 13.97 9.24
N SER A 118 10.60 13.04 9.47
CA SER A 118 10.64 12.22 10.67
C SER A 118 10.75 13.06 11.94
N ALA A 119 11.54 14.14 11.92
CA ALA A 119 11.65 15.07 13.05
C ALA A 119 10.29 15.74 13.38
N ILE A 120 9.53 16.12 12.35
CA ILE A 120 8.19 16.72 12.52
C ILE A 120 7.21 15.64 13.00
N ALA A 121 7.26 14.44 12.44
CA ALA A 121 6.40 13.32 12.81
C ALA A 121 6.60 12.91 14.29
N PHE A 122 7.84 12.88 14.78
CA PHE A 122 8.12 12.61 16.19
C PHE A 122 7.60 13.72 17.11
N ARG A 123 7.73 14.99 16.72
CA ARG A 123 7.14 16.11 17.49
C ARG A 123 5.61 16.00 17.58
N LEU A 124 4.95 15.69 16.47
CA LEU A 124 3.51 15.47 16.41
C LEU A 124 3.09 14.28 17.29
N LEU A 125 3.88 13.20 17.26
CA LEU A 125 3.66 12.04 18.10
C LEU A 125 3.81 12.38 19.58
N ASP A 126 4.79 13.19 19.97
CA ASP A 126 5.00 13.62 21.35
C ASP A 126 3.83 14.46 21.88
N ASP A 127 3.32 15.41 21.09
CA ASP A 127 2.12 16.19 21.46
C ASP A 127 0.89 15.27 21.60
N TYR A 128 0.67 14.36 20.65
CA TYR A 128 -0.40 13.37 20.73
C TYR A 128 -0.31 12.52 22.01
N GLN A 129 0.88 12.03 22.34
CA GLN A 129 1.12 11.23 23.55
C GLN A 129 0.91 12.05 24.82
N ALA A 130 1.32 13.33 24.84
CA ALA A 130 1.09 14.22 25.97
C ALA A 130 -0.40 14.45 26.24
N GLN A 131 -1.19 14.67 25.18
CA GLN A 131 -2.64 14.82 25.29
C GLN A 131 -3.31 13.55 25.83
N ARG A 132 -2.93 12.39 25.28
CA ARG A 132 -3.45 11.09 25.70
C ARG A 132 -3.09 10.76 27.15
N ARG A 133 -1.87 11.06 27.60
CA ARG A 133 -1.45 10.91 29.01
C ARG A 133 -2.21 11.82 29.95
N ALA A 134 -2.60 13.00 29.49
CA ALA A 134 -3.45 13.92 30.25
C ALA A 134 -4.93 13.51 30.30
N GLY A 135 -5.30 12.33 29.76
CA GLY A 135 -6.67 11.85 29.74
C GLY A 135 -7.61 12.65 28.84
N ARG A 136 -7.05 13.37 27.85
CA ARG A 136 -7.82 14.11 26.84
C ARG A 136 -7.96 13.26 25.59
N ASP A 137 -9.02 13.51 24.82
CA ASP A 137 -9.10 13.03 23.44
C ASP A 137 -8.10 13.85 22.58
N PRO A 138 -7.06 13.23 22.00
CA PRO A 138 -5.98 13.97 21.36
C PRO A 138 -6.45 14.65 20.06
N VAL A 139 -6.38 15.98 20.04
CA VAL A 139 -6.71 16.81 18.87
C VAL A 139 -5.52 17.70 18.54
N PHE A 140 -5.05 17.64 17.30
CA PHE A 140 -4.02 18.55 16.81
C PHE A 140 -4.64 19.87 16.36
N THR A 141 -4.13 20.99 16.87
CA THR A 141 -4.47 22.34 16.41
C THR A 141 -3.22 23.02 15.88
N GLY A 142 -3.32 23.75 14.76
CA GLY A 142 -2.18 24.43 14.14
C GLY A 142 -1.47 25.42 15.08
N SER A 143 -2.22 25.97 16.04
CA SER A 143 -1.71 26.83 17.11
C SER A 143 -0.67 26.17 18.04
N ARG A 144 -0.65 24.83 18.15
CA ARG A 144 0.32 24.10 18.98
C ARG A 144 1.72 24.03 18.37
N MET A 145 1.84 24.23 17.06
CA MET A 145 3.11 24.15 16.34
C MET A 145 3.19 25.26 15.27
N PRO A 146 3.33 26.53 15.71
CA PRO A 146 3.29 27.70 14.81
C PRO A 146 4.47 27.77 13.84
N ASP A 147 5.52 26.98 14.08
CA ASP A 147 6.69 26.87 13.22
C ASP A 147 6.50 25.93 12.02
N LEU A 148 5.45 25.09 12.02
CA LEU A 148 5.14 24.21 10.90
C LEU A 148 4.41 24.96 9.78
N ARG A 149 4.98 24.92 8.58
CA ARG A 149 4.42 25.55 7.37
C ARG A 149 3.72 24.50 6.51
N GLY A 150 2.64 24.91 5.82
CA GLY A 150 1.93 24.03 4.89
C GLY A 150 1.06 22.96 5.56
N VAL A 151 0.70 23.16 6.83
CA VAL A 151 -0.20 22.27 7.55
C VAL A 151 -1.63 22.74 7.32
N GLU A 152 -2.42 21.91 6.63
CA GLU A 152 -3.86 22.11 6.49
C GLU A 152 -4.53 21.47 7.71
N CYS A 153 -4.95 22.29 8.68
CA CYS A 153 -5.65 21.84 9.88
C CYS A 153 -7.14 22.19 9.78
N TRP A 154 -7.99 21.36 10.40
CA TRP A 154 -9.38 21.76 10.63
C TRP A 154 -9.42 23.09 11.43
N PRO A 155 -10.40 23.97 11.17
CA PRO A 155 -10.61 25.16 11.99
C PRO A 155 -10.69 24.77 13.47
N ASP A 156 -10.15 25.60 14.37
CA ASP A 156 -10.12 25.34 15.81
C ASP A 156 -11.55 25.19 16.36
N GLU A 157 -12.09 23.97 16.32
CA GLU A 157 -13.30 23.61 17.05
C GLU A 157 -12.91 23.29 18.50
N ARG A 158 -13.72 23.83 19.42
CA ARG A 158 -13.65 23.80 20.90
C ARG A 158 -12.70 22.74 21.53
N PRO A 159 -12.01 23.08 22.64
CA PRO A 159 -11.05 22.19 23.30
C PRO A 159 -11.64 20.79 23.53
N ALA A 160 -10.84 19.78 23.17
CA ALA A 160 -11.26 18.38 23.19
C ALA A 160 -11.92 18.01 24.53
N PRO A 161 -13.09 17.37 24.50
CA PRO A 161 -13.77 16.96 25.73
C PRO A 161 -12.85 16.05 26.56
N VAL A 162 -12.90 16.22 27.88
CA VAL A 162 -12.22 15.30 28.80
C VAL A 162 -12.83 13.92 28.62
N MET A 163 -12.02 12.87 28.47
CA MET A 163 -12.52 11.50 28.40
C MET A 163 -13.23 11.18 29.71
N GLU A 164 -14.57 11.17 29.70
CA GLU A 164 -15.33 10.57 30.80
C GLU A 164 -15.02 9.08 30.82
N ARG A 165 -14.33 8.62 31.87
CA ARG A 165 -14.18 7.19 32.12
C ARG A 165 -15.56 6.61 32.37
N GLY A 166 -16.14 5.96 31.37
CA GLY A 166 -17.36 5.18 31.53
C GLY A 166 -17.13 4.10 32.59
N GLY A 167 -17.80 4.26 33.75
CA GLY A 167 -17.91 3.22 34.77
C GLY A 167 -17.72 3.68 36.21
N GLU A 168 -18.59 4.57 36.72
CA GLU A 168 -19.01 4.58 38.14
C GLU A 168 -20.17 5.58 38.35
N ARG A 169 -21.36 5.21 37.90
CA ARG A 169 -22.62 5.71 38.46
C ARG A 169 -23.61 4.56 38.55
N VAL A 170 -23.32 3.59 39.42
CA VAL A 170 -24.36 2.68 39.94
C VAL A 170 -24.49 2.98 41.42
N GLY A 171 -25.62 3.61 41.78
CA GLY A 171 -26.19 3.52 43.13
C GLY A 171 -25.67 4.50 44.18
N ALA A 172 -26.03 5.78 44.07
CA ALA A 172 -26.18 6.65 45.25
C ALA A 172 -27.18 7.77 44.92
N GLY A 173 -28.47 7.48 45.02
CA GLY A 173 -29.51 8.44 44.71
C GLY A 173 -30.87 7.80 44.49
N ALA A 174 -31.35 7.04 45.46
CA ALA A 174 -32.77 6.79 45.64
C ALA A 174 -33.04 6.79 47.15
N SER A 175 -33.97 7.67 47.50
CA SER A 175 -34.50 7.96 48.84
C SER A 175 -35.16 6.76 49.52
#